data_AF-A0A1F3ZYR5-F1
#
_entry.id   AF-A0A1F3ZYR5-F1
#
_cell.length_a   1.000
_cell.length_b   1.000
_cell.length_c   1.000
_cell.angle_alpha   90.00
_cell.angle_beta   90.00
_cell.angle_gamma   90.00
#
_symmetry.space_group_name_H-M   'P 1'
#
loop_
_entity.id
_entity.type
_entity.pdbx_description
1 polymer ?
#
loop_
_entity_poly.entity_id
_entity_poly.type
_entity_poly.pdbx_seq_one_letter_code
_entity_poly.pdbx_strand_id
1 'polypeptide(L)'
;MNDVRNLLETRFPGLHARIEKMLVEAEAAYNHLTNQAPSEFLLEHARRTAAIAHKISGMEGVDAFLPALVALYHDAGKFHEGEYHKDDVPEEEHAAVLAGRMLAEFGVERSDVEAVLEALRALYDDRLPCVGPCRIVQDADRLDKLGALGVGAFFTKATLRGRGLVDALVHTLSRELTYALAAPRSMFTETGRKLAGEQAAKTIAFFDDLLDDLESWGIASFERRTIILEEDFRTRDGASMQRMEVPIVMPRACPDCEASLGLTHLRERGVKCEKLTVRFACGGCSYARETSFCLPVFA
;
A
#
# COMPACT_ATOMS: atom_id res chain seq x y z
N MET A 1 -12.03 11.80 -10.57
CA MET A 1 -12.45 10.70 -11.47
C MET A 1 -12.73 11.19 -12.88
N ASN A 2 -13.42 12.32 -13.08
CA ASN A 2 -13.65 12.84 -14.43
C ASN A 2 -12.36 13.16 -15.19
N ASP A 3 -11.30 13.64 -14.55
CA ASP A 3 -10.08 14.04 -15.27
C ASP A 3 -9.33 12.86 -15.91
N VAL A 4 -9.14 11.76 -15.16
CA VAL A 4 -8.51 10.53 -15.68
C VAL A 4 -9.36 9.92 -16.80
N ARG A 5 -10.67 9.83 -16.59
CA ARG A 5 -11.59 9.36 -17.63
C ARG A 5 -11.51 10.24 -18.88
N ASN A 6 -11.62 11.55 -18.73
CA ASN A 6 -11.58 12.50 -19.84
C ASN A 6 -10.25 12.41 -20.59
N LEU A 7 -9.13 12.31 -19.87
CA LEU A 7 -7.80 12.13 -20.44
C LEU A 7 -7.72 10.90 -21.34
N LEU A 8 -8.17 9.74 -20.84
CA LEU A 8 -8.10 8.50 -21.60
C LEU A 8 -9.12 8.48 -22.74
N GLU A 9 -10.37 8.86 -22.49
CA GLU A 9 -11.45 8.84 -23.49
C GLU A 9 -11.24 9.83 -24.64
N THR A 10 -10.53 10.95 -24.39
CA THR A 10 -10.17 11.91 -25.45
C THR A 10 -9.14 11.33 -26.41
N ARG A 11 -8.23 10.47 -25.94
CA ARG A 11 -7.17 9.85 -26.77
C ARG A 11 -7.62 8.51 -27.36
N PHE A 12 -8.29 7.70 -26.55
CA PHE A 12 -8.70 6.33 -26.86
C PHE A 12 -10.11 6.07 -26.31
N PRO A 13 -11.16 6.43 -27.09
CA PRO A 13 -12.55 6.24 -26.67
C PRO A 13 -12.86 4.79 -26.29
N GLY A 14 -13.49 4.60 -25.13
CA GLY A 14 -13.87 3.30 -24.56
C GLY A 14 -12.79 2.60 -23.74
N LEU A 15 -11.54 3.08 -23.77
CA LEU A 15 -10.43 2.41 -23.09
C LEU A 15 -10.63 2.40 -21.57
N HIS A 16 -10.99 3.53 -20.97
CA HIS A 16 -11.18 3.63 -19.53
C HIS A 16 -12.30 2.69 -19.06
N ALA A 17 -13.44 2.69 -19.73
CA ALA A 17 -14.55 1.80 -19.42
C ALA A 17 -14.16 0.31 -19.55
N ARG A 18 -13.33 -0.05 -20.54
CA ARG A 18 -12.86 -1.43 -20.71
C ARG A 18 -11.92 -1.87 -19.60
N ILE A 19 -11.04 -0.99 -19.14
CA ILE A 19 -10.13 -1.25 -18.01
C ILE A 19 -10.93 -1.48 -16.74
N GLU A 20 -11.87 -0.59 -16.41
CA GLU A 20 -12.67 -0.73 -15.19
C GLU A 20 -13.50 -2.01 -15.19
N LYS A 21 -14.11 -2.34 -16.33
CA LYS A 21 -14.85 -3.60 -16.49
C LYS A 21 -13.96 -4.81 -16.23
N MET A 22 -12.72 -4.80 -16.73
CA MET A 22 -11.77 -5.89 -16.48
C MET A 22 -11.42 -6.02 -15.00
N LEU A 23 -11.19 -4.91 -14.28
CA LEU A 23 -10.89 -4.95 -12.84
C LEU A 23 -12.07 -5.52 -12.03
N VAL A 24 -13.30 -5.11 -12.35
CA VAL A 24 -14.51 -5.63 -11.70
C VAL A 24 -14.69 -7.12 -11.97
N GLU A 25 -14.52 -7.56 -13.22
CA GLU A 25 -14.63 -8.97 -13.61
C GLU A 25 -13.57 -9.82 -12.89
N ALA A 26 -12.33 -9.33 -12.78
CA ALA A 26 -11.24 -10.02 -12.10
C ALA A 26 -11.49 -10.16 -10.58
N GLU A 27 -11.88 -9.07 -9.90
CA GLU A 27 -12.18 -9.11 -8.46
C GLU A 27 -13.44 -9.96 -8.16
N ALA A 28 -14.47 -9.87 -8.99
CA ALA A 28 -15.67 -10.71 -8.85
C ALA A 28 -15.35 -12.21 -8.99
N ALA A 29 -14.49 -12.59 -9.95
CA ALA A 29 -14.04 -13.97 -10.13
C ALA A 29 -13.27 -14.48 -8.90
N TYR A 30 -12.34 -13.68 -8.38
CA TYR A 30 -11.61 -14.02 -7.15
C TYR A 30 -12.51 -14.17 -5.93
N ASN A 31 -13.44 -13.23 -5.72
CA ASN A 31 -14.38 -13.28 -4.60
C ASN A 31 -15.25 -14.53 -4.67
N HIS A 32 -15.72 -14.90 -5.86
CA HIS A 32 -16.49 -16.13 -6.07
C HIS A 32 -15.66 -17.39 -5.77
N LEU A 33 -14.42 -17.48 -6.28
CA LEU A 33 -13.55 -18.64 -6.08
C LEU A 33 -13.09 -18.81 -4.62
N THR A 34 -12.91 -17.71 -3.90
CA THR A 34 -12.46 -17.71 -2.49
C THR A 34 -13.60 -17.61 -1.48
N ASN A 35 -14.86 -17.61 -1.94
CA ASN A 35 -16.06 -17.44 -1.12
C ASN A 35 -16.00 -16.19 -0.22
N GLN A 36 -15.44 -15.10 -0.75
CA GLN A 36 -15.42 -13.78 -0.11
C GLN A 36 -16.67 -12.97 -0.49
N ALA A 37 -17.02 -12.00 0.35
CA ALA A 37 -18.11 -11.09 0.06
C ALA A 37 -17.80 -10.25 -1.20
N PRO A 38 -18.80 -9.95 -2.05
CA PRO A 38 -18.61 -9.03 -3.17
C PRO A 38 -18.07 -7.68 -2.70
N SER A 39 -17.06 -7.16 -3.40
CA SER A 39 -16.48 -5.85 -3.18
C SER A 39 -15.92 -5.27 -4.47
N GLU A 40 -15.68 -3.95 -4.48
CA GLU A 40 -15.02 -3.21 -5.57
C GLU A 40 -13.68 -2.61 -5.08
N PHE A 41 -13.00 -3.29 -4.16
CA PHE A 41 -11.84 -2.75 -3.47
C PHE A 41 -10.69 -2.46 -4.44
N LEU A 42 -10.50 -3.34 -5.44
CA LEU A 42 -9.47 -3.17 -6.47
C LEU A 42 -9.78 -1.98 -7.37
N LEU A 43 -11.01 -1.90 -7.88
CA LEU A 43 -11.42 -0.80 -8.76
C LEU A 43 -11.32 0.55 -8.05
N GLU A 44 -11.81 0.65 -6.82
CA GLU A 44 -11.76 1.90 -6.06
C GLU A 44 -10.32 2.32 -5.77
N HIS A 45 -9.45 1.38 -5.40
CA HIS A 45 -8.03 1.66 -5.20
C HIS A 45 -7.36 2.13 -6.49
N ALA A 46 -7.54 1.41 -7.61
CA ALA A 46 -6.99 1.79 -8.91
C ALA A 46 -7.44 3.21 -9.34
N ARG A 47 -8.73 3.54 -9.15
CA ARG A 47 -9.28 4.87 -9.42
C ARG A 47 -8.65 5.97 -8.57
N ARG A 48 -8.49 5.74 -7.26
CA ARG A 48 -7.87 6.73 -6.37
C ARG A 48 -6.39 6.91 -6.69
N THR A 49 -5.65 5.82 -6.88
CA THR A 49 -4.24 5.86 -7.28
C THR A 49 -4.07 6.59 -8.61
N ALA A 50 -4.91 6.33 -9.63
CA ALA A 50 -4.86 7.04 -10.91
C ALA A 50 -5.20 8.53 -10.77
N ALA A 51 -6.16 8.89 -9.92
CA ALA A 51 -6.49 10.29 -9.66
C ALA A 51 -5.35 11.04 -8.93
N ILE A 52 -4.68 10.38 -7.98
CA ILE A 52 -3.52 10.94 -7.29
C ILE A 52 -2.33 11.06 -8.26
N ALA A 53 -2.07 10.03 -9.08
CA ALA A 53 -1.02 10.05 -10.10
C ALA A 53 -1.23 11.20 -11.09
N HIS A 54 -2.46 11.39 -11.60
CA HIS A 54 -2.81 12.52 -12.45
C HIS A 54 -2.52 13.88 -11.79
N LYS A 55 -2.84 14.02 -10.50
CA LYS A 55 -2.54 15.25 -9.75
C LYS A 55 -1.04 15.49 -9.60
N ILE A 56 -0.27 14.45 -9.26
CA ILE A 56 1.19 14.54 -9.15
C ILE A 56 1.78 14.92 -10.51
N SER A 57 1.35 14.28 -11.60
CA SER A 57 1.81 14.60 -12.96
C SER A 57 1.63 16.08 -13.31
N GLY A 58 0.45 16.64 -13.02
CA GLY A 58 0.19 18.07 -13.26
C GLY A 58 1.07 19.01 -12.43
N MET A 59 1.39 18.64 -11.18
CA MET A 59 2.26 19.42 -10.30
C MET A 59 3.75 19.30 -10.67
N GLU A 60 4.17 18.14 -11.19
CA GLU A 60 5.52 17.89 -11.71
C GLU A 60 5.69 18.40 -13.16
N GLY A 61 4.63 18.88 -13.81
CA GLY A 61 4.67 19.41 -15.18
C GLY A 61 4.88 18.34 -16.25
N VAL A 62 4.44 17.10 -16.02
CA VAL A 62 4.57 15.97 -16.96
C VAL A 62 3.21 15.49 -17.47
N ASP A 63 3.18 14.87 -18.65
CA ASP A 63 1.95 14.27 -19.19
C ASP A 63 1.46 13.13 -18.28
N ALA A 64 0.19 13.22 -17.86
CA ALA A 64 -0.45 12.24 -16.99
C ALA A 64 -0.89 10.96 -17.70
N PHE A 65 -0.81 10.89 -19.03
CA PHE A 65 -1.32 9.76 -19.81
C PHE A 65 -0.72 8.41 -19.40
N LEU A 66 0.61 8.26 -19.44
CA LEU A 66 1.27 7.01 -19.06
C LEU A 66 1.14 6.72 -17.54
N PRO A 67 1.36 7.68 -16.62
CA PRO A 67 1.11 7.46 -15.20
C PRO A 67 -0.32 7.00 -14.87
N ALA A 68 -1.33 7.55 -15.55
CA ALA A 68 -2.72 7.14 -15.34
C ALA A 68 -2.96 5.70 -15.78
N LEU A 69 -2.43 5.29 -16.94
CA LEU A 69 -2.52 3.90 -17.39
C LEU A 69 -1.80 2.96 -16.40
N VAL A 70 -0.56 3.25 -16.04
CA VAL A 70 0.21 2.44 -15.09
C VAL A 70 -0.53 2.33 -13.75
N ALA A 71 -1.11 3.42 -13.24
CA ALA A 71 -1.88 3.42 -12.00
C ALA A 71 -3.17 2.58 -12.08
N LEU A 72 -3.86 2.55 -13.22
CA LEU A 72 -5.05 1.71 -13.37
C LEU A 72 -4.72 0.21 -13.44
N TYR A 73 -3.54 -0.14 -13.97
CA TYR A 73 -3.10 -1.52 -14.14
C TYR A 73 -2.23 -2.08 -13.01
N HIS A 74 -1.66 -1.24 -12.13
CA HIS A 74 -0.60 -1.68 -11.21
C HIS A 74 -0.98 -2.92 -10.38
N ASP A 75 -2.22 -2.99 -9.91
CA ASP A 75 -2.74 -4.10 -9.12
C ASP A 75 -3.63 -5.08 -9.93
N ALA A 76 -3.75 -4.91 -11.26
CA ALA A 76 -4.64 -5.73 -12.10
C ALA A 76 -4.25 -7.22 -12.14
N GLY A 77 -3.01 -7.54 -11.80
CA GLY A 77 -2.51 -8.91 -11.74
C GLY A 77 -2.81 -9.65 -10.43
N LYS A 78 -3.30 -8.96 -9.39
CA LYS A 78 -3.57 -9.55 -8.06
C LYS A 78 -4.56 -10.70 -8.05
N PHE A 79 -5.43 -10.76 -9.06
CA PHE A 79 -6.51 -11.73 -9.17
C PHE A 79 -6.46 -12.53 -10.47
N HIS A 80 -5.27 -12.69 -11.06
CA HIS A 80 -5.13 -13.50 -12.26
C HIS A 80 -5.66 -14.92 -12.00
N GLU A 81 -6.59 -15.38 -12.85
CA GLU A 81 -7.30 -16.66 -12.74
C GLU A 81 -8.04 -16.90 -11.40
N GLY A 82 -8.27 -15.84 -10.62
CA GLY A 82 -9.01 -15.91 -9.36
C GLY A 82 -8.32 -16.68 -8.24
N GLU A 83 -7.00 -16.85 -8.35
CA GLU A 83 -6.16 -17.47 -7.32
C GLU A 83 -5.01 -16.52 -6.92
N TYR A 84 -4.53 -16.65 -5.67
CA TYR A 84 -3.42 -15.86 -5.13
C TYR A 84 -2.17 -16.74 -5.08
N HIS A 85 -1.09 -16.38 -5.79
CA HIS A 85 0.20 -17.10 -5.88
C HIS A 85 0.10 -18.58 -6.28
N LYS A 86 -0.26 -18.90 -7.54
CA LYS A 86 -0.19 -20.29 -8.03
C LYS A 86 0.99 -20.59 -8.94
N ASP A 87 1.47 -19.59 -9.66
CA ASP A 87 2.61 -19.74 -10.56
C ASP A 87 3.81 -18.99 -9.99
N ASP A 88 5.03 -19.47 -10.24
CA ASP A 88 6.27 -18.72 -9.93
C ASP A 88 6.38 -17.39 -10.74
N VAL A 89 5.31 -17.00 -11.44
CA VAL A 89 5.15 -15.76 -12.18
C VAL A 89 4.61 -14.68 -11.23
N PRO A 90 5.34 -13.58 -11.02
CA PRO A 90 4.87 -12.48 -10.19
C PRO A 90 3.56 -11.87 -10.74
N GLU A 91 2.61 -11.53 -9.86
CA GLU A 91 1.34 -10.83 -10.17
C GLU A 91 1.53 -9.68 -11.19
N GLU A 92 2.67 -9.02 -11.12
CA GLU A 92 3.07 -7.87 -11.90
C GLU A 92 3.33 -8.18 -13.38
N GLU A 93 3.81 -9.38 -13.68
CA GLU A 93 3.95 -9.83 -15.07
C GLU A 93 2.56 -10.08 -15.68
N HIS A 94 1.59 -10.56 -14.88
CA HIS A 94 0.20 -10.66 -15.32
C HIS A 94 -0.42 -9.29 -15.59
N ALA A 95 -0.15 -8.29 -14.72
CA ALA A 95 -0.59 -6.91 -14.95
C ALA A 95 -0.01 -6.35 -16.26
N ALA A 96 1.27 -6.56 -16.52
CA ALA A 96 1.92 -6.15 -17.77
C ALA A 96 1.33 -6.88 -19.00
N VAL A 97 1.10 -8.18 -18.93
CA VAL A 97 0.49 -8.94 -20.03
C VAL A 97 -0.93 -8.45 -20.34
N LEU A 98 -1.75 -8.20 -19.32
CA LEU A 98 -3.11 -7.67 -19.47
C LEU A 98 -3.10 -6.27 -20.09
N ALA A 99 -2.24 -5.38 -19.58
CA ALA A 99 -2.07 -4.03 -20.12
C ALA A 99 -1.61 -4.07 -21.59
N GLY A 100 -0.60 -4.89 -21.90
CA GLY A 100 -0.04 -4.98 -23.25
C GLY A 100 -1.07 -5.40 -24.31
N ARG A 101 -1.89 -6.41 -23.98
CA ARG A 101 -2.97 -6.86 -24.88
C ARG A 101 -4.03 -5.76 -25.08
N MET A 102 -4.55 -5.21 -23.98
CA MET A 102 -5.64 -4.24 -24.06
C MET A 102 -5.20 -2.93 -24.72
N LEU A 103 -4.02 -2.41 -24.40
CA LEU A 103 -3.54 -1.17 -25.00
C LEU A 103 -3.27 -1.33 -26.50
N ALA A 104 -2.73 -2.47 -26.93
CA ALA A 104 -2.55 -2.77 -28.35
C ALA A 104 -3.88 -2.88 -29.11
N GLU A 105 -4.91 -3.50 -28.52
CA GLU A 105 -6.26 -3.59 -29.10
C GLU A 105 -6.89 -2.21 -29.34
N PHE A 106 -6.62 -1.23 -28.47
CA PHE A 106 -7.09 0.15 -28.62
C PHE A 106 -6.20 1.02 -29.51
N GLY A 107 -5.14 0.46 -30.09
CA GLY A 107 -4.24 1.20 -31.00
C GLY A 107 -3.32 2.19 -30.30
N VAL A 108 -2.99 1.96 -29.02
CA VAL A 108 -1.97 2.75 -28.32
C VAL A 108 -0.61 2.52 -28.98
N GLU A 109 0.15 3.59 -29.19
CA GLU A 109 1.47 3.54 -29.81
C GLU A 109 2.39 2.55 -29.11
N ARG A 110 3.16 1.78 -29.89
CA ARG A 110 3.99 0.69 -29.36
C ARG A 110 4.96 1.15 -28.28
N SER A 111 5.56 2.33 -28.45
CA SER A 111 6.48 2.91 -27.46
C SER A 111 5.78 3.22 -26.13
N ASP A 112 4.53 3.68 -26.18
CA ASP A 112 3.74 3.97 -24.98
C ASP A 112 3.33 2.69 -24.27
N VAL A 113 2.96 1.65 -25.03
CA VAL A 113 2.71 0.31 -24.47
C VAL A 113 3.96 -0.20 -23.76
N GLU A 114 5.11 -0.21 -24.43
CA GLU A 114 6.38 -0.66 -23.86
C GLU A 114 6.73 0.11 -22.58
N ALA A 115 6.57 1.44 -22.57
CA ALA A 115 6.79 2.27 -21.38
C ALA A 115 5.85 1.93 -20.22
N VAL A 116 4.58 1.62 -20.49
CA VAL A 116 3.63 1.15 -19.45
C VAL A 116 4.08 -0.19 -18.88
N LEU A 117 4.49 -1.14 -19.73
CA LEU A 117 4.92 -2.48 -19.28
C LEU A 117 6.18 -2.41 -18.42
N GLU A 118 7.17 -1.63 -18.85
CA GLU A 118 8.40 -1.41 -18.08
C GLU A 118 8.10 -0.75 -16.73
N ALA A 119 7.23 0.26 -16.70
CA ALA A 119 6.85 0.91 -15.45
C ALA A 119 6.10 -0.04 -14.50
N LEU A 120 5.18 -0.86 -15.01
CA LEU A 120 4.46 -1.86 -14.21
C LEU A 120 5.42 -2.87 -13.56
N ARG A 121 6.36 -3.42 -14.33
CA ARG A 121 7.39 -4.33 -13.80
C ARG A 121 8.27 -3.64 -12.77
N ALA A 122 8.66 -2.39 -13.04
CA ALA A 122 9.46 -1.60 -12.12
C ALA A 122 8.70 -1.22 -10.85
N LEU A 123 7.37 -1.22 -10.76
CA LEU A 123 6.70 -0.88 -9.49
C LEU A 123 7.00 -1.86 -8.35
N TYR A 124 7.41 -3.09 -8.67
CA TYR A 124 7.57 -4.17 -7.69
C TYR A 124 8.92 -4.91 -7.78
N ASP A 125 9.59 -4.92 -8.93
CA ASP A 125 10.97 -5.42 -8.99
C ASP A 125 11.95 -4.29 -8.69
N ASP A 126 12.44 -4.27 -7.45
CA ASP A 126 13.36 -3.25 -6.97
C ASP A 126 14.74 -3.28 -7.66
N ARG A 127 15.05 -4.35 -8.40
CA ARG A 127 16.25 -4.42 -9.25
C ARG A 127 16.09 -3.61 -10.53
N LEU A 128 14.86 -3.34 -10.96
CA LEU A 128 14.57 -2.52 -12.13
C LEU A 128 14.56 -1.04 -11.74
N PRO A 129 15.08 -0.15 -12.61
CA PRO A 129 15.06 1.28 -12.35
C PRO A 129 13.63 1.81 -12.41
N CYS A 130 13.20 2.49 -11.34
CA CYS A 130 11.92 3.18 -11.33
C CYS A 130 12.08 4.60 -11.90
N VAL A 131 11.69 4.77 -13.16
CA VAL A 131 11.80 6.03 -13.92
C VAL A 131 10.44 6.47 -14.48
N GLY A 132 10.33 7.76 -14.80
CA GLY A 132 9.15 8.33 -15.45
C GLY A 132 7.83 7.95 -14.75
N PRO A 133 6.88 7.27 -15.44
CA PRO A 133 5.60 6.87 -14.87
C PRO A 133 5.68 6.05 -13.58
N CYS A 134 6.68 5.17 -13.45
CA CYS A 134 6.86 4.34 -12.25
C CYS A 134 6.99 5.21 -10.98
N ARG A 135 7.78 6.29 -11.05
CA ARG A 135 8.03 7.16 -9.89
C ARG A 135 6.74 7.83 -9.40
N ILE A 136 5.94 8.29 -10.34
CA ILE A 136 4.67 8.99 -10.06
C ILE A 136 3.65 8.01 -9.46
N VAL A 137 3.53 6.82 -10.04
CA VAL A 137 2.58 5.82 -9.55
C VAL A 137 3.00 5.25 -8.21
N GLN A 138 4.31 5.06 -7.96
CA GLN A 138 4.78 4.61 -6.66
C GLN A 138 4.48 5.63 -5.55
N ASP A 139 4.62 6.93 -5.85
CA ASP A 139 4.21 7.99 -4.91
C ASP A 139 2.69 8.03 -4.72
N ALA A 140 1.93 7.87 -5.80
CA ALA A 140 0.47 7.90 -5.77
C ALA A 140 -0.13 6.75 -4.96
N ASP A 141 0.36 5.52 -5.14
CA ASP A 141 -0.08 4.33 -4.39
C ASP A 141 0.21 4.47 -2.88
N ARG A 142 1.39 5.02 -2.55
CA ARG A 142 1.74 5.29 -1.15
C ARG A 142 0.89 6.40 -0.56
N LEU A 143 0.57 7.45 -1.31
CA LEU A 143 -0.30 8.54 -0.85
C LEU A 143 -1.75 8.08 -0.62
N ASP A 144 -2.29 7.12 -1.40
CA ASP A 144 -3.63 6.55 -1.16
C ASP A 144 -3.74 5.87 0.21
N LYS A 145 -2.60 5.44 0.78
CA LYS A 145 -2.50 4.77 2.08
C LYS A 145 -2.25 5.74 3.25
N LEU A 146 -2.25 7.04 3.00
CA LEU A 146 -2.00 8.08 4.01
C LEU A 146 -3.21 9.00 4.18
N GLY A 147 -3.20 9.78 5.26
CA GLY A 147 -4.25 10.72 5.62
C GLY A 147 -5.63 10.06 5.74
N ALA A 148 -6.66 10.83 5.41
CA ALA A 148 -8.05 10.37 5.52
C ALA A 148 -8.36 9.16 4.63
N LEU A 149 -7.72 9.05 3.45
CA LEU A 149 -7.90 7.89 2.56
C LEU A 149 -7.31 6.62 3.17
N GLY A 150 -6.09 6.71 3.70
CA GLY A 150 -5.44 5.62 4.42
C GLY A 150 -6.23 5.16 5.64
N VAL A 151 -6.74 6.09 6.43
CA VAL A 151 -7.61 5.81 7.59
C VAL A 151 -8.90 5.10 7.16
N GLY A 152 -9.56 5.56 6.10
CA GLY A 152 -10.73 4.88 5.55
C GLY A 152 -10.40 3.46 5.09
N ALA A 153 -9.31 3.29 4.36
CA ALA A 153 -8.85 1.98 3.89
C ALA A 153 -8.47 1.03 5.03
N PHE A 154 -7.94 1.55 6.15
CA PHE A 154 -7.64 0.77 7.35
C PHE A 154 -8.90 0.10 7.90
N PHE A 155 -9.98 0.86 8.12
CA PHE A 155 -11.22 0.32 8.67
C PHE A 155 -11.93 -0.61 7.68
N THR A 156 -12.00 -0.25 6.40
CA THR A 156 -12.58 -1.11 5.37
C THR A 156 -11.88 -2.47 5.31
N LYS A 157 -10.54 -2.48 5.31
CA LYS A 157 -9.75 -3.73 5.31
C LYS A 157 -9.90 -4.51 6.62
N ALA A 158 -10.03 -3.84 7.76
CA ALA A 158 -10.27 -4.49 9.04
C ALA A 158 -11.59 -5.25 9.02
N THR A 159 -12.66 -4.60 8.57
CA THR A 159 -14.00 -5.20 8.45
C THR A 159 -14.02 -6.36 7.46
N LEU A 160 -13.41 -6.22 6.29
CA LEU A 160 -13.31 -7.31 5.29
C LEU A 160 -12.55 -8.53 5.82
N ARG A 161 -11.65 -8.34 6.80
CA ARG A 161 -10.91 -9.42 7.48
C ARG A 161 -11.60 -9.92 8.74
N GLY A 162 -12.82 -9.49 9.03
CA GLY A 162 -13.57 -9.88 10.22
C GLY A 162 -12.96 -9.39 11.53
N ARG A 163 -12.19 -8.30 11.51
CA ARG A 163 -11.55 -7.75 12.71
C ARG A 163 -12.35 -6.59 13.29
N GLY A 164 -12.57 -6.62 14.60
CA GLY A 164 -13.05 -5.47 15.36
C GLY A 164 -11.96 -4.41 15.51
N LEU A 165 -12.34 -3.23 16.02
CA LEU A 165 -11.46 -2.06 16.15
C LEU A 165 -10.15 -2.35 16.91
N VAL A 166 -10.25 -2.85 18.14
CA VAL A 166 -9.09 -3.13 19.00
C VAL A 166 -8.16 -4.15 18.35
N ASP A 167 -8.71 -5.24 17.82
CA ASP A 167 -7.94 -6.28 17.15
C ASP A 167 -7.24 -5.75 15.87
N ALA A 168 -7.92 -4.90 15.10
CA ALA A 168 -7.33 -4.25 13.93
C ALA A 168 -6.14 -3.36 14.29
N LEU A 169 -6.26 -2.58 15.38
CA LEU A 169 -5.18 -1.72 15.88
C LEU A 169 -3.96 -2.55 16.30
N VAL A 170 -4.17 -3.57 17.13
CA VAL A 170 -3.13 -4.54 17.57
C VAL A 170 -2.42 -5.17 16.38
N HIS A 171 -3.16 -5.56 15.35
CA HIS A 171 -2.57 -6.27 14.21
C HIS A 171 -1.88 -5.36 13.19
N THR A 172 -2.39 -4.15 12.97
CA THR A 172 -2.10 -3.40 11.74
C THR A 172 -1.52 -2.01 12.00
N LEU A 173 -1.81 -1.37 13.14
CA LEU A 173 -1.46 0.03 13.35
C LEU A 173 0.05 0.28 13.35
N SER A 174 0.85 -0.65 13.89
CA SER A 174 2.32 -0.57 13.84
C SER A 174 2.83 -0.39 12.40
N ARG A 175 2.25 -1.13 11.45
CA ARG A 175 2.59 -0.99 10.02
C ARG A 175 2.18 0.38 9.50
N GLU A 176 0.92 0.79 9.71
CA GLU A 176 0.42 2.06 9.16
C GLU A 176 1.24 3.26 9.65
N LEU A 177 1.58 3.31 10.95
CA LEU A 177 2.42 4.37 11.51
C LEU A 177 3.86 4.31 10.98
N THR A 178 4.42 3.12 10.81
CA THR A 178 5.78 2.96 10.23
C THR A 178 5.84 3.51 8.81
N TYR A 179 4.85 3.17 7.97
CA TYR A 179 4.78 3.68 6.60
C TYR A 179 4.50 5.19 6.56
N ALA A 180 3.66 5.72 7.46
CA ALA A 180 3.44 7.16 7.56
C ALA A 180 4.73 7.91 7.90
N LEU A 181 5.51 7.44 8.88
CA LEU A 181 6.79 8.07 9.26
C LEU A 181 7.84 8.01 8.14
N ALA A 182 7.89 6.90 7.40
CA ALA A 182 8.86 6.71 6.32
C ALA A 182 8.49 7.43 5.01
N ALA A 183 7.19 7.69 4.79
CA ALA A 183 6.68 8.22 3.52
C ALA A 183 7.40 9.49 3.04
N PRO A 184 7.57 10.56 3.84
CA PRO A 184 8.19 11.81 3.36
C PRO A 184 9.62 11.65 2.84
N ARG A 185 10.34 10.60 3.27
CA ARG A 185 11.72 10.33 2.88
C ARG A 185 11.84 9.28 1.77
N SER A 186 10.80 8.51 1.51
CA SER A 186 10.81 7.40 0.56
C SER A 186 10.09 7.72 -0.76
N MET A 187 9.37 8.84 -0.85
CA MET A 187 8.77 9.29 -2.12
C MET A 187 9.82 9.75 -3.13
N PHE A 188 9.55 9.49 -4.40
CA PHE A 188 10.44 9.76 -5.53
C PHE A 188 10.37 11.20 -6.03
N THR A 189 9.17 11.75 -6.17
CA THR A 189 8.93 13.08 -6.72
C THR A 189 8.99 14.15 -5.63
N GLU A 190 9.27 15.39 -5.99
CA GLU A 190 9.26 16.50 -5.03
C GLU A 190 7.84 16.73 -4.50
N THR A 191 6.85 16.69 -5.40
CA THR A 191 5.43 16.75 -5.07
C THR A 191 5.04 15.61 -4.13
N GLY A 192 5.45 14.39 -4.42
CA GLY A 192 5.19 13.21 -3.59
C GLY A 192 5.72 13.40 -2.17
N ARG A 193 6.98 13.82 -2.02
CA ARG A 193 7.58 14.09 -0.70
C ARG A 193 6.82 15.16 0.09
N LYS A 194 6.43 16.25 -0.56
CA LYS A 194 5.64 17.33 0.07
C LYS A 194 4.28 16.81 0.54
N LEU A 195 3.52 16.18 -0.35
CA LEU A 195 2.19 15.66 -0.02
C LEU A 195 2.25 14.58 1.05
N ALA A 196 3.28 13.73 1.02
CA ALA A 196 3.49 12.69 2.02
C ALA A 196 3.67 13.29 3.42
N GLY A 197 4.43 14.39 3.56
CA GLY A 197 4.57 15.09 4.83
C GLY A 197 3.22 15.54 5.41
N GLU A 198 2.38 16.14 4.56
CA GLU A 198 1.05 16.61 4.96
C GLU A 198 0.10 15.47 5.34
N GLN A 199 0.09 14.38 4.56
CA GLN A 199 -0.84 13.27 4.79
C GLN A 199 -0.37 12.34 5.91
N ALA A 200 0.94 12.13 6.07
CA ALA A 200 1.49 11.36 7.18
C ALA A 200 1.17 12.01 8.53
N ALA A 201 1.29 13.34 8.64
CA ALA A 201 0.92 14.07 9.85
C ALA A 201 -0.56 13.85 10.23
N LYS A 202 -1.45 13.84 9.23
CA LYS A 202 -2.88 13.54 9.45
C LYS A 202 -3.12 12.09 9.87
N THR A 203 -2.42 11.12 9.28
CA THR A 203 -2.51 9.71 9.69
C THR A 203 -2.14 9.55 11.16
N ILE A 204 -0.99 10.11 11.55
CA ILE A 204 -0.46 9.99 12.91
C ILE A 204 -1.42 10.67 13.90
N ALA A 205 -1.82 11.91 13.63
CA ALA A 205 -2.74 12.64 14.50
C ALA A 205 -4.06 11.89 14.72
N PHE A 206 -4.67 11.34 13.65
CA PHE A 206 -5.91 10.58 13.77
C PHE A 206 -5.77 9.36 14.68
N PHE A 207 -4.70 8.58 14.52
CA PHE A 207 -4.51 7.38 15.33
C PHE A 207 -4.08 7.72 16.76
N ASP A 208 -3.36 8.81 16.98
CA ASP A 208 -3.02 9.30 18.32
C ASP A 208 -4.31 9.69 19.06
N ASP A 209 -5.17 10.51 18.44
CA ASP A 209 -6.47 10.89 19.00
C ASP A 209 -7.35 9.66 19.27
N LEU A 210 -7.39 8.69 18.35
CA LEU A 210 -8.17 7.46 18.52
C LEU A 210 -7.68 6.60 19.69
N LEU A 211 -6.36 6.47 19.87
CA LEU A 211 -5.80 5.70 20.98
C LEU A 211 -6.07 6.40 22.31
N ASP A 212 -5.99 7.73 22.35
CA ASP A 212 -6.29 8.54 23.53
C ASP A 212 -7.78 8.46 23.90
N ASP A 213 -8.68 8.51 22.91
CA ASP A 213 -10.12 8.32 23.13
C ASP A 213 -10.42 6.93 23.70
N LEU A 214 -9.86 5.87 23.11
CA LEU A 214 -10.05 4.51 23.60
C LEU A 214 -9.60 4.34 25.06
N GLU A 215 -8.53 5.02 25.45
CA GLU A 215 -8.03 5.00 26.83
C GLU A 215 -8.92 5.82 27.76
N SER A 216 -9.30 7.04 27.37
CA SER A 216 -10.10 7.95 28.19
C SER A 216 -11.50 7.42 28.49
N TRP A 217 -12.10 6.69 27.54
CA TRP A 217 -13.39 6.01 27.70
C TRP A 217 -13.26 4.65 28.41
N GLY A 218 -12.06 4.20 28.76
CA GLY A 218 -11.82 2.92 29.43
C GLY A 218 -12.10 1.69 28.55
N ILE A 219 -12.00 1.84 27.22
CA ILE A 219 -12.28 0.78 26.25
C ILE A 219 -11.04 -0.11 26.05
N ALA A 220 -9.89 0.50 25.83
CA ALA A 220 -8.61 -0.18 25.68
C ALA A 220 -7.47 0.80 25.92
N SER A 221 -6.38 0.35 26.54
CA SER A 221 -5.17 1.15 26.72
C SER A 221 -4.01 0.54 25.94
N PHE A 222 -3.32 1.40 25.20
CA PHE A 222 -2.19 1.03 24.37
C PHE A 222 -0.92 1.73 24.86
N GLU A 223 0.20 1.18 24.46
CA GLU A 223 1.49 1.85 24.48
C GLU A 223 2.13 1.78 23.10
N ARG A 224 2.90 2.83 22.77
CA ARG A 224 3.71 2.89 21.55
C ARG A 224 5.16 2.75 21.94
N ARG A 225 5.77 1.61 21.61
CA ARG A 225 7.21 1.39 21.78
C ARG A 225 7.91 1.60 20.44
N THR A 226 9.05 2.29 20.44
CA THR A 226 9.83 2.47 19.21
C THR A 226 10.97 1.48 19.18
N ILE A 227 11.01 0.63 18.16
CA ILE A 227 12.20 -0.13 17.81
C ILE A 227 13.06 0.78 16.92
N ILE A 228 14.32 0.97 17.31
CA ILE A 228 15.31 1.68 16.50
C ILE A 228 16.16 0.63 15.80
N LEU A 229 16.15 0.64 14.48
CA LEU A 229 17.03 -0.18 13.65
C LEU A 229 18.20 0.71 13.21
N GLU A 230 19.43 0.39 13.63
CA GLU A 230 20.65 1.15 13.33
C GLU A 230 21.49 0.44 12.27
N GLU A 231 21.24 0.73 10.99
CA GLU A 231 21.90 0.10 9.84
C GLU A 231 21.98 1.05 8.65
N ASP A 232 22.76 0.66 7.62
CA ASP A 232 22.92 1.39 6.36
C ASP A 232 21.73 1.18 5.41
N PHE A 233 20.56 1.68 5.80
CA PHE A 233 19.39 1.62 4.93
C PHE A 233 19.55 2.49 3.70
N ARG A 234 18.98 2.03 2.57
CA ARG A 234 18.87 2.80 1.33
C ARG A 234 17.43 2.86 0.85
N THR A 235 17.01 4.06 0.49
CA THR A 235 15.81 4.24 -0.32
C THR A 235 16.08 3.72 -1.73
N ARG A 236 15.01 3.49 -2.48
CA ARG A 236 15.10 3.02 -3.86
C ARG A 236 15.79 4.00 -4.81
N ASP A 237 15.78 5.30 -4.50
CA ASP A 237 16.53 6.34 -5.22
C ASP A 237 17.93 6.58 -4.66
N GLY A 238 18.39 5.73 -3.73
CA GLY A 238 19.78 5.70 -3.25
C GLY A 238 20.10 6.63 -2.09
N ALA A 239 19.10 7.30 -1.50
CA ALA A 239 19.31 8.07 -0.27
C ALA A 239 19.62 7.12 0.89
N SER A 240 20.72 7.38 1.61
CA SER A 240 21.12 6.58 2.75
C SER A 240 20.45 7.06 4.04
N MET A 241 20.20 6.12 4.94
CA MET A 241 19.62 6.36 6.25
C MET A 241 20.27 5.42 7.25
N GLN A 242 20.86 5.99 8.30
CA GLN A 242 21.58 5.22 9.33
C GLN A 242 20.65 4.65 10.42
N ARG A 243 19.40 5.12 10.46
CA ARG A 243 18.45 4.75 11.50
C ARG A 243 17.02 4.74 10.99
N MET A 244 16.26 3.70 11.32
CA MET A 244 14.82 3.65 11.12
C MET A 244 14.11 3.52 12.48
N GLU A 245 13.09 4.35 12.67
CA GLU A 245 12.18 4.24 13.81
C GLU A 245 10.95 3.44 13.39
N VAL A 246 10.67 2.35 14.10
CA VAL A 246 9.52 1.49 13.86
C VAL A 246 8.60 1.52 15.09
N PRO A 247 7.49 2.28 15.05
CA PRO A 247 6.53 2.31 16.14
C PRO A 247 5.75 0.99 16.22
N ILE A 248 5.75 0.40 17.40
CA ILE A 248 4.99 -0.80 17.76
C ILE A 248 3.87 -0.38 18.69
N VAL A 249 2.63 -0.52 18.21
CA VAL A 249 1.43 -0.33 19.02
C VAL A 249 1.03 -1.67 19.61
N MET A 250 1.00 -1.73 20.94
CA MET A 250 0.61 -2.92 21.70
C MET A 250 -0.24 -2.55 22.92
N PRO A 251 -1.08 -3.47 23.44
CA PRO A 251 -1.78 -3.22 24.70
C PRO A 251 -0.80 -2.91 25.83
N ARG A 252 -1.16 -1.99 26.72
CA ARG A 252 -0.30 -1.63 27.89
C ARG A 252 -0.16 -2.78 28.88
N ALA A 253 -1.19 -3.62 28.98
CA ALA A 253 -1.26 -4.79 29.83
C ALA A 253 -1.94 -5.94 29.10
N CYS A 254 -1.75 -7.17 29.59
CA CYS A 254 -2.43 -8.33 29.07
C CYS A 254 -3.96 -8.16 29.18
N PRO A 255 -4.73 -8.31 28.10
CA PRO A 255 -6.19 -8.18 28.17
C PRO A 255 -6.86 -9.31 28.96
N ASP A 256 -6.17 -10.43 29.18
CA ASP A 256 -6.74 -11.60 29.85
C ASP A 256 -6.44 -11.63 31.36
N CYS A 257 -5.32 -11.04 31.81
CA CYS A 257 -4.88 -11.12 33.22
C CYS A 257 -4.13 -9.89 33.75
N GLU A 258 -4.10 -8.78 33.00
CA GLU A 258 -3.50 -7.50 33.38
C GLU A 258 -1.98 -7.51 33.65
N ALA A 259 -1.30 -8.67 33.54
CA ALA A 259 0.14 -8.75 33.66
C ALA A 259 0.87 -8.04 32.52
N SER A 260 2.13 -7.66 32.76
CA SER A 260 3.00 -7.02 31.77
C SER A 260 3.23 -7.90 30.53
N LEU A 261 3.29 -7.25 29.36
CA LEU A 261 3.63 -7.90 28.10
C LEU A 261 5.12 -7.72 27.79
N GLY A 262 5.80 -8.83 27.50
CA GLY A 262 7.14 -8.82 26.92
C GLY A 262 7.07 -8.57 25.43
N LEU A 263 8.04 -7.83 24.87
CA LEU A 263 8.13 -7.52 23.44
C LEU A 263 9.42 -8.13 22.88
N THR A 264 9.29 -8.93 21.81
CA THR A 264 10.41 -9.44 21.02
C THR A 264 10.21 -9.11 19.55
N HIS A 265 11.30 -9.04 18.81
CA HIS A 265 11.25 -8.82 17.37
C HIS A 265 12.34 -9.62 16.65
N LEU A 266 12.09 -9.94 15.39
CA LEU A 266 12.99 -10.63 14.49
C LEU A 266 12.93 -9.97 13.12
N ARG A 267 14.09 -9.80 12.49
CA ARG A 267 14.20 -9.37 11.09
C ARG A 267 14.66 -10.52 10.23
N GLU A 268 14.00 -10.66 9.08
CA GLU A 268 14.29 -11.71 8.12
C GLU A 268 14.23 -11.14 6.70
N ARG A 269 15.15 -11.58 5.84
CA ARG A 269 15.07 -11.28 4.40
C ARG A 269 13.99 -12.18 3.79
N GLY A 270 12.84 -11.59 3.47
CA GLY A 270 11.77 -12.26 2.73
C GLY A 270 12.09 -12.36 1.22
N VAL A 271 11.15 -12.93 0.47
CA VAL A 271 11.30 -13.12 -0.99
C VAL A 271 11.38 -11.78 -1.74
N LYS A 272 10.54 -10.80 -1.36
CA LYS A 272 10.45 -9.48 -2.03
C LYS A 272 11.04 -8.34 -1.20
N CYS A 273 11.09 -8.45 0.12
CA CYS A 273 11.40 -7.34 1.02
C CYS A 273 12.10 -7.84 2.28
N GLU A 274 12.71 -6.93 3.03
CA GLU A 274 13.05 -7.19 4.41
C GLU A 274 11.82 -7.08 5.31
N LYS A 275 11.60 -8.08 6.16
CA LYS A 275 10.40 -8.24 6.98
C LYS A 275 10.76 -8.12 8.45
N LEU A 276 9.99 -7.32 9.18
CA LEU A 276 10.05 -7.25 10.64
C LEU A 276 8.86 -8.02 11.21
N THR A 277 9.15 -9.04 12.01
CA THR A 277 8.16 -9.77 12.81
C THR A 277 8.29 -9.32 14.25
N VAL A 278 7.16 -8.92 14.84
CA VAL A 278 7.08 -8.42 16.21
C VAL A 278 6.09 -9.26 16.97
N ARG A 279 6.50 -9.74 18.14
CA ARG A 279 5.69 -10.57 19.01
C ARG A 279 5.64 -9.95 20.40
N PHE A 280 4.44 -9.83 20.95
CA PHE A 280 4.26 -9.54 22.36
C PHE A 280 3.44 -10.64 23.05
N ALA A 281 3.91 -11.04 24.23
CA ALA A 281 3.38 -12.18 24.98
C ALA A 281 3.30 -11.87 26.48
N CYS A 282 2.27 -12.41 27.12
CA CYS A 282 2.08 -12.30 28.56
C CYS A 282 2.96 -13.32 29.29
N GLY A 283 3.61 -12.90 30.38
CA GLY A 283 4.35 -13.82 31.26
C GLY A 283 3.46 -14.61 32.23
N GLY A 284 2.18 -14.23 32.38
CA GLY A 284 1.25 -14.79 33.37
C GLY A 284 0.10 -15.62 32.80
N CYS A 285 -0.10 -15.66 31.48
CA CYS A 285 -1.13 -16.47 30.82
C CYS A 285 -0.74 -16.81 29.38
N SER A 286 -1.64 -17.45 28.63
CA SER A 286 -1.41 -17.86 27.23
C SER A 286 -1.56 -16.72 26.19
N TYR A 287 -1.86 -15.50 26.60
CA TYR A 287 -2.02 -14.39 25.67
C TYR A 287 -0.72 -14.10 24.92
N ALA A 288 -0.78 -14.15 23.59
CA ALA A 288 0.27 -13.69 22.70
C ALA A 288 -0.33 -13.15 21.41
N ARG A 289 0.37 -12.18 20.81
CA ARG A 289 0.06 -11.65 19.49
C ARG A 289 1.36 -11.45 18.71
N GLU A 290 1.23 -11.61 17.41
CA GLU A 290 2.30 -11.45 16.46
C GLU A 290 1.78 -10.64 15.29
N THR A 291 2.60 -9.69 14.85
CA THR A 291 2.37 -8.95 13.61
C THR A 291 3.66 -8.92 12.81
N SER A 292 3.52 -8.86 11.49
CA SER A 292 4.68 -8.84 10.62
C SER A 292 4.40 -8.04 9.35
N PHE A 293 5.39 -7.27 8.92
CA PHE A 293 5.28 -6.40 7.75
C PHE A 293 6.65 -6.12 7.11
N CYS A 294 6.63 -5.80 5.82
CA CYS A 294 7.81 -5.33 5.10
C CYS A 294 8.25 -3.97 5.64
N LEU A 295 9.56 -3.74 5.75
CA LEU A 295 10.10 -2.43 6.04
C LEU A 295 9.99 -1.52 4.79
N PRO A 296 9.77 -0.21 4.98
CA PRO A 296 9.55 0.74 3.87
C PRO A 296 10.83 1.14 3.12
N VAL A 297 12.00 0.61 3.51
CA VAL A 297 13.29 0.82 2.86
C VAL A 297 14.07 -0.50 2.81
N PHE A 298 15.15 -0.54 2.05
CA PHE A 298 16.06 -1.70 1.99
C PHE A 298 17.21 -1.52 2.98
N ALA A 299 17.58 -2.57 3.73
CA ALA A 299 18.88 -2.68 4.40
C ALA A 299 19.92 -3.35 3.48
#